data_AF-A0A2V5J793-F1
#
_entry.id   AF-A0A2V5J793-F1
#
_cell.length_a   1.000
_cell.length_b   1.000
_cell.length_c   1.000
_cell.angle_alpha   90.00
_cell.angle_beta   90.00
_cell.angle_gamma   90.00
#
_symmetry.space_group_name_H-M   'P 1'
#
loop_
_entity.id
_entity.type
_entity.pdbx_description
1 polymer ?
#
loop_
_entity_poly.entity_id
_entity_poly.type
_entity_poly.pdbx_seq_one_letter_code
_entity_poly.pdbx_strand_id
1 'polypeptide(L)'
;MSTTTIYSLPNEILGLLPAFLDTIETLTIASSSCRLLRDNFATASPATILRLAAASAPTFFSPHPYFLVAATARQASEWAVGDARRTALLHEALQGGIDGLYEFCLAHAGLTLADIRRLHRARFAIVNPLCDRIDQMAGQQWDTTEDFWDGGVSEPNTLCTESDRSTFQIIIYGELFGRDMDAFLAAEGAPPATPVHGIATRLEYIKHCVPDWVCYGGYPGFAPPSRARGPYAPPVDPRDLPMDQHVLNHIFECRRWRRMWAGAMKMVSGDERDGEIELDANEEDWRTRLWREAFMTQGLWGMQLVTLPAEQVDKKWLAKARWMREQIRKLQGPFEMSQINEICHIGVSVAPDPSIEAAVCMRGRLRWDPSDSSD
;
A
#
# COMPACT_ATOMS: atom_id res chain seq x y z
N MET A 1 55.21 2.02 -20.66
CA MET A 1 53.96 2.64 -20.17
C MET A 1 53.21 1.56 -19.41
N SER A 2 53.07 1.68 -18.09
CA SER A 2 52.29 0.71 -17.31
C SER A 2 50.82 0.95 -17.62
N THR A 3 50.16 0.01 -18.31
CA THR A 3 48.72 0.04 -18.51
C THR A 3 48.05 -0.22 -17.16
N THR A 4 47.48 0.81 -16.55
CA THR A 4 46.64 0.67 -15.37
C THR A 4 45.46 -0.22 -15.74
N THR A 5 45.43 -1.44 -15.20
CA THR A 5 44.32 -2.38 -15.39
C THR A 5 43.41 -2.34 -14.18
N ILE A 6 42.17 -2.82 -14.30
CA ILE A 6 41.23 -2.89 -13.17
C ILE A 6 41.79 -3.72 -12.00
N TYR A 7 42.66 -4.69 -12.28
CA TYR A 7 43.35 -5.52 -11.29
C TYR A 7 44.43 -4.78 -10.51
N SER A 8 44.86 -3.60 -10.99
CA SER A 8 45.83 -2.75 -10.28
C SER A 8 45.18 -1.72 -9.36
N LEU A 9 43.85 -1.63 -9.35
CA LEU A 9 43.12 -0.70 -8.48
C LEU A 9 42.91 -1.31 -7.08
N PRO A 10 43.02 -0.51 -6.00
CA PRO A 10 42.64 -0.94 -4.65
C PRO A 10 41.16 -1.33 -4.56
N ASN A 11 40.83 -2.25 -3.65
CA ASN A 11 39.46 -2.69 -3.42
C ASN A 11 38.53 -1.54 -3.04
N GLU A 12 39.03 -0.55 -2.30
CA GLU A 12 38.28 0.64 -1.91
C GLU A 12 37.80 1.43 -3.12
N ILE A 13 38.61 1.52 -4.18
CA ILE A 13 38.22 2.18 -5.43
C ILE A 13 37.24 1.31 -6.22
N LEU A 14 37.46 -0.01 -6.26
CA LEU A 14 36.56 -0.95 -6.94
C LEU A 14 35.17 -0.99 -6.30
N GLY A 15 35.09 -0.89 -4.97
CA GLY A 15 33.84 -0.83 -4.22
C GLY A 15 33.00 0.42 -4.46
N LEU A 16 33.60 1.50 -4.99
CA LEU A 16 32.88 2.73 -5.37
C LEU A 16 32.26 2.64 -6.77
N LEU A 17 32.74 1.75 -7.64
CA LEU A 17 32.28 1.63 -9.03
C LEU A 17 30.76 1.42 -9.18
N PRO A 18 30.06 0.65 -8.33
CA PRO A 18 28.59 0.52 -8.41
C PRO A 18 27.84 1.86 -8.43
N ALA A 19 28.37 2.90 -7.79
CA ALA A 19 27.75 4.23 -7.77
C ALA A 19 27.75 4.92 -9.15
N PHE A 20 28.66 4.50 -10.04
CA PHE A 20 28.84 5.05 -11.38
C PHE A 20 28.25 4.16 -12.49
N LEU A 21 27.57 3.08 -12.14
CA LEU A 21 26.85 2.25 -13.11
C LEU A 21 25.46 2.83 -13.39
N ASP A 22 24.97 2.58 -14.59
CA ASP A 22 23.68 3.11 -15.03
C ASP A 22 22.51 2.31 -14.44
N THR A 23 22.60 0.98 -14.46
CA THR A 23 21.47 0.09 -14.17
C THR A 23 21.85 -1.17 -13.39
N ILE A 24 20.85 -1.87 -12.83
CA ILE A 24 21.09 -3.08 -12.04
C ILE A 24 21.57 -4.27 -12.90
N GLU A 25 21.24 -4.29 -14.19
CA GLU A 25 21.71 -5.30 -15.14
C GLU A 25 23.20 -5.14 -15.36
N THR A 26 23.68 -3.91 -15.56
CA THR A 26 25.10 -3.61 -15.73
C THR A 26 25.89 -4.03 -14.50
N LEU A 27 25.37 -3.76 -13.29
CA LEU A 27 25.98 -4.23 -12.04
C LEU A 27 26.05 -5.77 -12.00
N THR A 28 24.98 -6.45 -12.41
CA THR A 28 24.93 -7.91 -12.40
C THR A 28 25.92 -8.51 -13.40
N ILE A 29 25.96 -8.00 -14.63
CA ILE A 29 26.89 -8.44 -15.70
C ILE A 29 28.34 -8.21 -15.26
N ALA A 30 28.65 -7.03 -14.74
CA ALA A 30 30.00 -6.71 -14.25
C ALA A 30 30.41 -7.60 -13.08
N SER A 31 29.50 -7.86 -12.13
CA SER A 31 29.71 -8.79 -11.01
C SER A 31 29.94 -10.22 -11.49
N SER A 32 29.34 -10.63 -12.60
CA SER A 32 29.51 -11.97 -13.19
C SER A 32 30.81 -12.13 -13.99
N SER A 33 31.51 -11.04 -14.31
CA SER A 33 32.71 -11.09 -15.17
C SER A 33 33.94 -11.66 -14.46
N CYS A 34 34.16 -11.34 -13.18
CA CYS A 34 35.28 -11.88 -12.40
C CYS A 34 35.02 -11.82 -10.89
N ARG A 35 35.78 -12.64 -10.13
CA ARG A 35 35.64 -12.71 -8.66
C ARG A 35 35.94 -11.38 -7.96
N LEU A 36 36.94 -10.63 -8.45
CA LEU A 36 37.33 -9.35 -7.88
C LEU A 36 36.16 -8.35 -7.88
N LEU A 37 35.47 -8.19 -9.02
CA LEU A 37 34.31 -7.31 -9.11
C LEU A 37 33.12 -7.86 -8.35
N ARG A 38 32.87 -9.17 -8.42
CA ARG A 38 31.80 -9.82 -7.64
C ARG A 38 31.90 -9.53 -6.15
N ASP A 39 33.09 -9.71 -5.59
CA ASP A 39 33.33 -9.60 -4.16
C ASP A 39 33.28 -8.12 -3.71
N ASN A 40 33.80 -7.19 -4.53
CA ASN A 40 33.71 -5.76 -4.25
C ASN A 40 32.27 -5.22 -4.42
N PHE A 41 31.55 -5.61 -5.48
CA PHE A 41 30.19 -5.10 -5.76
C PHE A 41 29.15 -5.67 -4.80
N ALA A 42 29.43 -6.81 -4.14
CA ALA A 42 28.62 -7.32 -3.05
C ALA A 42 28.54 -6.35 -1.86
N THR A 43 29.45 -5.38 -1.76
CA THR A 43 29.44 -4.35 -0.70
C THR A 43 28.71 -3.07 -1.11
N ALA A 44 28.12 -3.03 -2.31
CA ALA A 44 27.33 -1.88 -2.77
C ALA A 44 26.23 -1.52 -1.77
N SER A 45 26.11 -0.24 -1.45
CA SER A 45 25.16 0.23 -0.45
C SER A 45 23.70 -0.01 -0.91
N PRO A 46 22.76 -0.20 0.03
CA PRO A 46 21.35 -0.38 -0.33
C PRO A 46 20.74 0.76 -1.16
N ALA A 47 21.19 1.99 -0.91
CA ALA A 47 20.79 3.16 -1.71
C ALA A 47 21.30 3.08 -3.15
N THR A 48 22.54 2.64 -3.37
CA THR A 48 23.08 2.42 -4.71
C THR A 48 22.30 1.34 -5.46
N ILE A 49 21.98 0.22 -4.80
CA ILE A 49 21.18 -0.85 -5.42
C ILE A 49 19.77 -0.37 -5.75
N LEU A 50 19.12 0.39 -4.87
CA LEU A 50 17.80 0.98 -5.15
C LEU A 50 17.86 1.95 -6.34
N ARG A 51 18.87 2.84 -6.42
CA ARG A 51 19.07 3.73 -7.58
C ARG A 51 19.23 2.95 -8.88
N LEU A 52 20.02 1.88 -8.86
CA LEU A 52 20.22 1.03 -10.02
C LEU A 52 18.95 0.26 -10.42
N ALA A 53 18.14 -0.17 -9.44
CA ALA A 53 16.84 -0.79 -9.68
C ALA A 53 15.82 0.21 -10.25
N ALA A 54 15.81 1.44 -9.74
CA ALA A 54 15.02 2.57 -10.23
C ALA A 54 15.32 2.88 -11.70
N ALA A 55 16.59 2.89 -12.09
CA ALA A 55 16.99 3.07 -13.49
C ALA A 55 16.50 1.95 -14.43
N SER A 56 16.19 0.77 -13.89
CA SER A 56 15.64 -0.39 -14.59
C SER A 56 14.14 -0.59 -14.40
N ALA A 57 13.47 0.34 -13.69
CA ALA A 57 12.12 0.15 -13.19
C ALA A 57 11.05 -0.11 -14.24
N PRO A 58 11.03 0.61 -15.40
CA PRO A 58 10.00 0.37 -16.42
C PRO A 58 9.96 -1.07 -16.93
N THR A 59 11.09 -1.78 -16.91
CA THR A 59 11.18 -3.15 -17.42
C THR A 59 11.00 -4.18 -16.31
N PHE A 60 11.74 -4.06 -15.20
CA PHE A 60 11.81 -5.12 -14.19
C PHE A 60 10.89 -4.89 -12.99
N PHE A 61 10.51 -3.65 -12.74
CA PHE A 61 9.70 -3.24 -11.59
C PHE A 61 8.40 -2.54 -12.02
N SER A 62 7.80 -3.06 -13.09
CA SER A 62 6.46 -2.66 -13.55
C SER A 62 5.37 -3.17 -12.57
N PRO A 63 4.19 -2.52 -12.46
CA PRO A 63 3.91 -1.18 -12.94
C PRO A 63 4.76 -0.17 -12.17
N HIS A 64 5.48 0.66 -12.92
CA HIS A 64 6.28 1.75 -12.37
C HIS A 64 5.37 2.96 -12.12
N PRO A 65 5.50 3.69 -10.99
CA PRO A 65 6.46 3.48 -9.89
C PRO A 65 5.99 2.55 -8.76
N TYR A 66 4.73 2.10 -8.83
CA TYR A 66 4.04 1.39 -7.75
C TYR A 66 4.80 0.21 -7.14
N PHE A 67 5.44 -0.65 -7.95
CA PHE A 67 6.11 -1.83 -7.39
C PHE A 67 7.34 -1.45 -6.55
N LEU A 68 8.16 -0.50 -7.01
CA LEU A 68 9.28 -0.04 -6.19
C LEU A 68 8.80 0.66 -4.93
N VAL A 69 7.76 1.50 -5.02
CA VAL A 69 7.15 2.12 -3.84
C VAL A 69 6.69 1.07 -2.84
N ALA A 70 5.96 0.04 -3.27
CA ALA A 70 5.53 -1.05 -2.41
C ALA A 70 6.71 -1.79 -1.74
N ALA A 71 7.85 -1.92 -2.43
CA ALA A 71 9.02 -2.56 -1.86
C ALA A 71 9.72 -1.72 -0.77
N THR A 72 9.61 -0.40 -0.82
CA THR A 72 10.42 0.53 -0.01
C THR A 72 9.63 1.42 0.95
N ALA A 73 8.33 1.55 0.76
CA ALA A 73 7.46 2.48 1.50
C ALA A 73 7.54 2.27 3.02
N ARG A 74 7.67 1.03 3.50
CA ARG A 74 7.83 0.75 4.93
C ARG A 74 9.08 1.39 5.52
N GLN A 75 10.23 1.25 4.86
CA GLN A 75 11.49 1.86 5.34
C GLN A 75 11.38 3.39 5.36
N ALA A 76 10.80 3.97 4.31
CA ALA A 76 10.61 5.42 4.21
C ALA A 76 9.63 5.95 5.27
N SER A 77 8.53 5.23 5.52
CA SER A 77 7.55 5.54 6.56
C SER A 77 8.17 5.45 7.97
N GLU A 78 8.94 4.38 8.24
CA GLU A 78 9.63 4.19 9.52
C GLU A 78 10.69 5.27 9.77
N TRP A 79 11.35 5.77 8.73
CA TRP A 79 12.27 6.90 8.83
C TRP A 79 11.56 8.21 9.20
N ALA A 80 10.32 8.38 8.73
CA ALA A 80 9.53 9.60 8.92
C ALA A 80 8.80 9.67 10.26
N VAL A 81 8.26 8.55 10.75
CA VAL A 81 7.39 8.53 11.93
C VAL A 81 8.14 8.95 13.21
N GLY A 82 7.50 9.78 14.03
CA GLY A 82 8.05 10.26 15.31
C GLY A 82 8.96 11.49 15.23
N ASP A 83 9.20 12.05 14.05
CA ASP A 83 9.91 13.32 13.86
C ASP A 83 9.03 14.27 13.04
N ALA A 84 8.55 15.35 13.66
CA ALA A 84 7.61 16.29 13.03
C ALA A 84 8.12 16.87 11.70
N ARG A 85 9.43 17.12 11.58
CA ARG A 85 10.02 17.64 10.34
C ARG A 85 10.00 16.59 9.24
N ARG A 86 10.27 15.32 9.59
CA ARG A 86 10.27 14.23 8.60
C ARG A 86 8.87 13.81 8.21
N THR A 87 7.93 13.82 9.15
CA THR A 87 6.51 13.64 8.85
C THR A 87 6.01 14.73 7.90
N ALA A 88 6.43 15.99 8.09
CA ALA A 88 6.10 17.06 7.16
C ALA A 88 6.68 16.81 5.74
N LEU A 89 7.90 16.27 5.63
CA LEU A 89 8.48 15.88 4.33
C LEU A 89 7.72 14.73 3.67
N LEU A 90 7.28 13.72 4.44
CA LEU A 90 6.43 12.66 3.91
C LEU A 90 5.09 13.21 3.42
N HIS A 91 4.45 14.08 4.21
CA HIS A 91 3.20 14.74 3.84
C HIS A 91 3.37 15.54 2.54
N GLU A 92 4.47 16.27 2.43
CA GLU A 92 4.83 17.01 1.22
C GLU A 92 4.98 16.09 -0.01
N ALA A 93 5.65 14.96 0.16
CA ALA A 93 5.85 13.96 -0.89
C ALA A 93 4.52 13.31 -1.32
N LEU A 94 3.65 12.97 -0.36
CA LEU A 94 2.31 12.42 -0.64
C LEU A 94 1.49 13.37 -1.52
N GLN A 95 1.57 14.68 -1.31
CA GLN A 95 0.88 15.66 -2.16
C GLN A 95 1.35 15.65 -3.62
N GLY A 96 2.56 15.14 -3.88
CA GLY A 96 3.07 14.87 -5.23
C GLY A 96 2.48 13.61 -5.87
N GLY A 97 1.59 12.90 -5.19
CA GLY A 97 1.01 11.63 -5.62
C GLY A 97 1.99 10.46 -5.54
N ILE A 98 1.74 9.42 -6.35
CA ILE A 98 2.59 8.23 -6.33
C ILE A 98 4.04 8.54 -6.75
N ASP A 99 4.24 9.47 -7.69
CA ASP A 99 5.58 9.89 -8.13
C ASP A 99 6.34 10.64 -7.02
N GLY A 100 5.64 11.53 -6.30
CA GLY A 100 6.21 12.21 -5.13
C GLY A 100 6.62 11.22 -4.03
N LEU A 101 5.78 10.23 -3.75
CA LEU A 101 6.09 9.16 -2.81
C LEU A 101 7.25 8.27 -3.28
N TYR A 102 7.36 8.05 -4.59
CA TYR A 102 8.48 7.33 -5.19
C TYR A 102 9.81 8.03 -4.98
N GLU A 103 9.90 9.33 -5.28
CA GLU A 103 11.12 10.11 -5.02
C GLU A 103 11.49 10.13 -3.54
N PHE A 104 10.50 10.24 -2.65
CA PHE A 104 10.71 10.15 -1.21
C PHE A 104 11.27 8.77 -0.80
N CYS A 105 10.77 7.69 -1.38
CA CYS A 105 11.31 6.36 -1.17
C CYS A 105 12.77 6.23 -1.66
N LEU A 106 13.11 6.79 -2.83
CA LEU A 106 14.49 6.78 -3.33
C LEU A 106 15.45 7.51 -2.39
N ALA A 107 14.99 8.58 -1.75
CA ALA A 107 15.81 9.38 -0.83
C ALA A 107 16.02 8.73 0.56
N HIS A 108 15.06 7.91 1.02
CA HIS A 108 15.00 7.48 2.42
C HIS A 108 14.94 5.96 2.64
N ALA A 109 14.99 5.16 1.57
CA ALA A 109 15.02 3.70 1.66
C ALA A 109 16.23 3.09 0.95
N GLY A 110 16.36 1.77 1.04
CA GLY A 110 17.34 1.01 0.27
C GLY A 110 16.85 -0.39 -0.07
N LEU A 111 17.51 -1.01 -1.05
CA LEU A 111 17.28 -2.40 -1.43
C LEU A 111 18.59 -3.17 -1.45
N THR A 112 18.55 -4.46 -1.15
CA THR A 112 19.68 -5.34 -1.41
C THR A 112 19.41 -6.21 -2.64
N LEU A 113 20.45 -6.82 -3.22
CA LEU A 113 20.26 -7.84 -4.27
C LEU A 113 19.43 -9.03 -3.78
N ALA A 114 19.47 -9.34 -2.48
CA ALA A 114 18.62 -10.36 -1.89
C ALA A 114 17.14 -9.93 -1.90
N ASP A 115 16.86 -8.66 -1.62
CA ASP A 115 15.51 -8.11 -1.68
C ASP A 115 14.97 -8.13 -3.11
N ILE A 116 15.77 -7.75 -4.12
CA ILE A 116 15.34 -7.85 -5.54
C ILE A 116 14.93 -9.28 -5.90
N ARG A 117 15.72 -10.29 -5.49
CA ARG A 117 15.37 -11.71 -5.72
C ARG A 117 14.09 -12.11 -4.99
N ARG A 118 13.90 -11.63 -3.76
CA ARG A 118 12.68 -11.89 -2.98
C ARG A 118 11.46 -11.23 -3.61
N LEU A 119 11.56 -9.98 -4.06
CA LEU A 119 10.51 -9.22 -4.74
C LEU A 119 10.12 -9.88 -6.06
N HIS A 120 11.09 -10.34 -6.85
CA HIS A 120 10.82 -11.10 -8.07
C HIS A 120 9.96 -12.34 -7.80
N ARG A 121 10.26 -13.10 -6.72
CA ARG A 121 9.42 -14.26 -6.34
C ARG A 121 8.05 -13.84 -5.83
N ALA A 122 7.99 -12.80 -4.99
CA ALA A 122 6.74 -12.26 -4.46
C ALA A 122 5.79 -11.80 -5.57
N ARG A 123 6.32 -11.29 -6.68
CA ARG A 123 5.52 -10.92 -7.85
C ARG A 123 4.63 -12.07 -8.31
N PHE A 124 5.22 -13.24 -8.54
CA PHE A 124 4.48 -14.40 -9.06
C PHE A 124 3.67 -15.13 -7.99
N ALA A 125 4.16 -15.14 -6.75
CA ALA A 125 3.50 -15.88 -5.67
C ALA A 125 2.38 -15.09 -4.97
N ILE A 126 2.47 -13.76 -4.98
CA ILE A 126 1.60 -12.89 -4.18
C ILE A 126 0.94 -11.83 -5.06
N VAL A 127 1.72 -11.01 -5.76
CA VAL A 127 1.17 -9.84 -6.48
C VAL A 127 0.23 -10.28 -7.59
N ASN A 128 0.70 -11.09 -8.55
CA ASN A 128 -0.13 -11.49 -9.68
C ASN A 128 -1.41 -12.24 -9.23
N PRO A 129 -1.35 -13.23 -8.31
CA PRO A 129 -2.57 -13.86 -7.81
C PRO A 129 -3.53 -12.90 -7.08
N LEU A 130 -3.01 -11.84 -6.44
CA LEU A 130 -3.86 -10.82 -5.83
C LEU A 130 -4.49 -9.92 -6.90
N CYS A 131 -3.73 -9.50 -7.91
CA CYS A 131 -4.24 -8.76 -9.07
C CYS A 131 -5.37 -9.52 -9.76
N ASP A 132 -5.17 -10.82 -10.03
CA ASP A 132 -6.18 -11.68 -10.66
C ASP A 132 -7.49 -11.73 -9.84
N ARG A 133 -7.37 -11.75 -8.50
CA ARG A 133 -8.54 -11.75 -7.61
C ARG A 133 -9.26 -10.42 -7.61
N ILE A 134 -8.52 -9.31 -7.63
CA ILE A 134 -9.11 -7.96 -7.72
C ILE A 134 -9.76 -7.75 -9.08
N ASP A 135 -9.17 -8.27 -10.16
CA ASP A 135 -9.74 -8.23 -11.50
C ASP A 135 -11.12 -8.93 -11.56
N GLN A 136 -11.28 -10.00 -10.79
CA GLN A 136 -12.55 -10.71 -10.58
C GLN A 136 -13.50 -10.04 -9.56
N MET A 137 -13.19 -8.85 -9.06
CA MET A 137 -14.03 -8.08 -8.12
C MET A 137 -14.45 -6.72 -8.68
N ALA A 138 -13.56 -6.09 -9.45
CA ALA A 138 -13.73 -4.72 -9.92
C ALA A 138 -13.10 -4.46 -11.30
N GLY A 139 -12.42 -5.45 -11.91
CA GLY A 139 -11.69 -5.27 -13.16
C GLY A 139 -12.38 -5.91 -14.37
N GLN A 140 -11.62 -6.17 -15.43
CA GLN A 140 -12.17 -6.59 -16.71
C GLN A 140 -12.83 -7.97 -16.64
N GLN A 141 -12.22 -8.92 -15.91
CA GLN A 141 -12.82 -10.24 -15.70
C GLN A 141 -14.20 -10.15 -15.05
N TRP A 142 -14.36 -9.24 -14.08
CA TRP A 142 -15.64 -9.02 -13.39
C TRP A 142 -16.74 -8.61 -14.37
N ASP A 143 -16.50 -7.56 -15.16
CA ASP A 143 -17.46 -7.01 -16.12
C ASP A 143 -17.84 -7.99 -17.24
N THR A 144 -16.98 -8.97 -17.54
CA THR A 144 -17.24 -10.00 -18.56
C THR A 144 -18.03 -11.22 -18.06
N THR A 145 -18.47 -11.24 -16.80
CA THR A 145 -19.23 -12.36 -16.23
C THR A 145 -20.59 -12.50 -16.93
N GLU A 146 -20.98 -13.73 -17.29
CA GLU A 146 -22.30 -14.02 -17.89
C GLU A 146 -23.42 -13.59 -16.93
N ASP A 147 -24.52 -13.06 -17.48
CA ASP A 147 -25.67 -12.55 -16.73
C ASP A 147 -25.28 -11.50 -15.66
N PHE A 148 -24.25 -10.68 -15.90
CA PHE A 148 -23.74 -9.69 -14.94
C PHE A 148 -24.83 -8.87 -14.25
N TRP A 149 -25.75 -8.29 -15.02
CA TRP A 149 -26.87 -7.50 -14.48
C TRP A 149 -28.08 -8.35 -14.03
N ASP A 150 -28.11 -9.63 -14.41
CA ASP A 150 -29.25 -10.55 -14.24
C ASP A 150 -28.98 -11.64 -13.18
N GLY A 151 -28.05 -11.38 -12.25
CA GLY A 151 -27.78 -12.24 -11.09
C GLY A 151 -26.56 -13.17 -11.22
N GLY A 152 -25.77 -13.03 -12.30
CA GLY A 152 -24.49 -13.72 -12.47
C GLY A 152 -23.42 -13.28 -11.47
N VAL A 153 -23.57 -12.08 -10.91
CA VAL A 153 -22.71 -11.55 -9.83
C VAL A 153 -23.54 -11.05 -8.64
N SER A 154 -22.94 -11.05 -7.45
CA SER A 154 -23.61 -10.63 -6.21
C SER A 154 -23.75 -9.12 -6.06
N GLU A 155 -22.83 -8.34 -6.64
CA GLU A 155 -22.80 -6.88 -6.52
C GLU A 155 -22.43 -6.23 -7.87
N PRO A 156 -23.32 -6.24 -8.88
CA PRO A 156 -23.00 -5.70 -10.21
C PRO A 156 -22.70 -4.21 -10.14
N ASN A 157 -21.51 -3.84 -10.60
CA ASN A 157 -21.05 -2.47 -10.70
C ASN A 157 -19.98 -2.38 -11.79
N THR A 158 -20.18 -1.53 -12.80
CA THR A 158 -19.19 -1.33 -13.86
C THR A 158 -18.15 -0.33 -13.39
N LEU A 159 -16.95 -0.82 -13.11
CA LEU A 159 -15.85 -0.03 -12.59
C LEU A 159 -14.68 -0.05 -13.58
N CYS A 160 -14.25 1.12 -14.02
CA CYS A 160 -13.05 1.24 -14.87
C CYS A 160 -11.79 1.12 -13.99
N THR A 161 -11.44 -0.12 -13.62
CA THR A 161 -10.34 -0.43 -12.71
C THR A 161 -9.12 -0.99 -13.44
N GLU A 162 -7.94 -0.47 -13.11
CA GLU A 162 -6.68 -1.18 -13.34
C GLU A 162 -6.35 -2.03 -12.12
N SER A 163 -6.56 -3.35 -12.20
CA SER A 163 -6.41 -4.27 -11.07
C SER A 163 -5.00 -4.26 -10.47
N ASP A 164 -3.96 -4.13 -11.30
CA ASP A 164 -2.58 -3.95 -10.86
C ASP A 164 -2.43 -2.70 -9.97
N ARG A 165 -2.99 -1.57 -10.39
CA ARG A 165 -2.91 -0.30 -9.66
C ARG A 165 -3.59 -0.39 -8.31
N SER A 166 -4.82 -0.91 -8.25
CA SER A 166 -5.55 -1.11 -6.99
C SER A 166 -4.81 -2.08 -6.06
N THR A 167 -4.22 -3.15 -6.61
CA THR A 167 -3.40 -4.09 -5.84
C THR A 167 -2.24 -3.36 -5.13
N PHE A 168 -1.49 -2.55 -5.87
CA PHE A 168 -0.38 -1.81 -5.29
C PHE A 168 -0.84 -0.70 -4.34
N GLN A 169 -1.96 -0.02 -4.59
CA GLN A 169 -2.49 0.98 -3.67
C GLN A 169 -2.84 0.37 -2.29
N ILE A 170 -3.40 -0.85 -2.27
CA ILE A 170 -3.67 -1.58 -1.03
C ILE A 170 -2.37 -1.98 -0.33
N ILE A 171 -1.42 -2.53 -1.09
CA ILE A 171 -0.11 -2.97 -0.56
C ILE A 171 0.66 -1.77 0.02
N ILE A 172 0.77 -0.67 -0.72
CA ILE A 172 1.52 0.53 -0.31
C ILE A 172 0.92 1.13 0.96
N TYR A 173 -0.42 1.19 1.07
CA TYR A 173 -1.07 1.62 2.30
C TYR A 173 -0.61 0.77 3.50
N GLY A 174 -0.61 -0.56 3.35
CA GLY A 174 -0.12 -1.45 4.40
C GLY A 174 1.38 -1.32 4.69
N GLU A 175 2.20 -1.06 3.67
CA GLU A 175 3.62 -0.81 3.88
C GLU A 175 3.87 0.52 4.63
N LEU A 176 3.08 1.56 4.36
CA LEU A 176 3.18 2.84 5.06
C LEU A 176 2.68 2.76 6.51
N PHE A 177 1.52 2.15 6.75
CA PHE A 177 0.78 2.30 8.02
C PHE A 177 0.65 1.00 8.84
N GLY A 178 1.20 -0.12 8.37
CA GLY A 178 1.14 -1.39 9.09
C GLY A 178 1.78 -1.38 10.47
N ARG A 179 2.87 -0.60 10.63
CA ARG A 179 3.51 -0.40 11.93
C ARG A 179 2.60 0.36 12.90
N ASP A 180 1.78 1.28 12.40
CA ASP A 180 0.87 2.05 13.25
C ASP A 180 -0.23 1.12 13.78
N MET A 181 -0.81 0.28 12.91
CA MET A 181 -1.77 -0.74 13.32
C MET A 181 -1.18 -1.67 14.39
N ASP A 182 0.05 -2.13 14.19
CA ASP A 182 0.75 -2.94 15.19
C ASP A 182 0.87 -2.24 16.55
N ALA A 183 1.19 -0.95 16.54
CA ALA A 183 1.32 -0.14 17.75
C ALA A 183 -0.02 0.03 18.49
N PHE A 184 -1.11 0.26 17.76
CA PHE A 184 -2.46 0.33 18.32
C PHE A 184 -2.92 -1.01 18.90
N LEU A 185 -2.68 -2.12 18.20
CA LEU A 185 -3.00 -3.45 18.70
C LEU A 185 -2.18 -3.82 19.94
N ALA A 186 -0.89 -3.49 19.96
CA ALA A 186 -0.02 -3.73 21.10
C ALA A 186 -0.40 -2.90 22.35
N ALA A 187 -1.09 -1.78 22.17
CA ALA A 187 -1.52 -0.91 23.26
C ALA A 187 -2.83 -1.38 23.94
N GLU A 188 -3.48 -2.44 23.43
CA GLU A 188 -4.67 -3.07 24.04
C GLU A 188 -5.80 -2.08 24.39
N GLY A 189 -6.00 -1.05 23.55
CA GLY A 189 -7.03 -0.03 23.73
C GLY A 189 -6.56 1.24 24.44
N ALA A 190 -5.32 1.28 24.94
CA ALA A 190 -4.66 2.51 25.34
C ALA A 190 -4.05 3.24 24.13
N PRO A 191 -3.67 4.52 24.26
CA PRO A 191 -2.88 5.20 23.24
C PRO A 191 -1.53 4.49 23.02
N PRO A 192 -1.05 4.37 21.77
CA PRO A 192 0.24 3.75 21.49
C PRO A 192 1.40 4.44 22.21
N ALA A 193 2.30 3.63 22.82
CA ALA A 193 3.52 4.14 23.46
C ALA A 193 4.60 4.52 22.42
N THR A 194 4.55 3.93 21.23
CA THR A 194 5.44 4.28 20.12
C THR A 194 4.80 5.30 19.21
N PRO A 195 5.57 6.20 18.57
CA PRO A 195 5.03 7.13 17.59
C PRO A 195 4.32 6.40 16.44
N VAL A 196 3.19 6.97 16.02
CA VAL A 196 2.36 6.51 14.89
C VAL A 196 2.04 7.70 13.98
N HIS A 197 1.70 7.45 12.71
CA HIS A 197 1.20 8.51 11.85
C HIS A 197 -0.23 8.91 12.24
N GLY A 198 -0.51 10.20 12.16
CA GLY A 198 -1.85 10.74 12.40
C GLY A 198 -2.79 10.49 11.24
N ILE A 199 -4.10 10.69 11.48
CA ILE A 199 -5.16 10.60 10.48
C ILE A 199 -4.84 11.45 9.24
N ALA A 200 -4.34 12.67 9.44
CA ALA A 200 -3.99 13.58 8.36
C ALA A 200 -3.01 12.96 7.34
N THR A 201 -1.95 12.28 7.81
CA THR A 201 -0.97 11.64 6.93
C THR A 201 -1.60 10.52 6.09
N ARG A 202 -2.49 9.71 6.69
CA ARG A 202 -3.13 8.59 5.99
C ARG A 202 -4.13 9.08 4.95
N LEU A 203 -4.90 10.12 5.29
CA LEU A 203 -5.82 10.74 4.34
C LEU A 203 -5.10 11.47 3.21
N GLU A 204 -3.89 11.98 3.41
CA GLU A 204 -3.08 12.56 2.34
C GLU A 204 -2.60 11.51 1.34
N TYR A 205 -2.27 10.31 1.83
CA TYR A 205 -2.03 9.16 0.95
C TYR A 205 -3.28 8.81 0.15
N ILE A 206 -4.45 8.67 0.78
CA ILE A 206 -5.70 8.38 0.06
C ILE A 206 -5.98 9.47 -0.98
N LYS A 207 -5.89 10.74 -0.58
CA LYS A 207 -6.19 11.88 -1.44
C LYS A 207 -5.32 11.93 -2.70
N HIS A 208 -4.01 11.72 -2.56
CA HIS A 208 -3.06 12.00 -3.64
C HIS A 208 -2.42 10.76 -4.27
N CYS A 209 -2.26 9.65 -3.55
CA CYS A 209 -1.72 8.40 -4.09
C CYS A 209 -2.81 7.42 -4.56
N VAL A 210 -4.06 7.67 -4.17
CA VAL A 210 -5.26 6.99 -4.67
C VAL A 210 -6.18 8.06 -5.28
N PRO A 211 -5.81 8.66 -6.43
CA PRO A 211 -6.55 9.81 -6.95
C PRO A 211 -7.98 9.44 -7.33
N ASP A 212 -8.89 10.36 -7.07
CA ASP A 212 -10.29 10.26 -7.50
C ASP A 212 -10.83 11.65 -7.80
N TRP A 213 -11.59 11.78 -8.88
CA TRP A 213 -12.18 13.06 -9.28
C TRP A 213 -13.10 13.64 -8.19
N VAL A 214 -13.68 12.80 -7.31
CA VAL A 214 -14.50 13.29 -6.19
C VAL A 214 -13.71 14.14 -5.21
N CYS A 215 -12.40 13.95 -5.11
CA CYS A 215 -11.54 14.79 -4.26
C CYS A 215 -11.35 16.20 -4.83
N TYR A 216 -11.52 16.39 -6.14
CA TYR A 216 -11.21 17.66 -6.80
C TYR A 216 -12.02 18.83 -6.26
N GLY A 217 -13.33 18.65 -6.07
CA GLY A 217 -14.23 19.69 -5.58
C GLY A 217 -14.00 20.08 -4.12
N GLY A 218 -13.20 19.29 -3.39
CA GLY A 218 -13.22 19.29 -1.93
C GLY A 218 -14.59 18.86 -1.39
N TYR A 219 -14.66 18.67 -0.09
CA TYR A 219 -15.92 18.50 0.65
C TYR A 219 -15.70 19.01 2.08
N PRO A 220 -16.77 19.27 2.86
CA PRO A 220 -16.62 19.84 4.19
C PRO A 220 -15.57 19.11 5.05
N GLY A 221 -14.65 19.85 5.67
CA GLY A 221 -13.52 19.32 6.48
C GLY A 221 -12.44 18.55 5.71
N PHE A 222 -12.50 18.57 4.38
CA PHE A 222 -11.46 18.04 3.52
C PHE A 222 -11.18 19.05 2.41
N ALA A 223 -10.21 19.93 2.67
CA ALA A 223 -9.83 20.97 1.73
C ALA A 223 -9.49 20.36 0.36
N PRO A 224 -9.87 21.03 -0.75
CA PRO A 224 -9.53 20.53 -2.08
C PRO A 224 -8.01 20.30 -2.21
N PRO A 225 -7.59 19.31 -2.99
CA PRO A 225 -6.17 19.07 -3.26
C PRO A 225 -5.52 20.30 -3.87
N SER A 226 -4.28 20.56 -3.46
CA SER A 226 -3.45 21.59 -4.09
C SER A 226 -3.31 21.26 -5.58
N ARG A 227 -3.54 22.26 -6.44
CA ARG A 227 -3.30 22.18 -7.88
C ARG A 227 -1.85 22.50 -8.27
N ALA A 228 -0.96 22.67 -7.29
CA ALA A 228 0.44 23.01 -7.53
C ALA A 228 1.29 21.80 -7.95
N ARG A 229 0.90 20.58 -7.55
CA ARG A 229 1.64 19.33 -7.80
C ARG A 229 0.73 18.09 -7.70
N GLY A 230 1.26 16.95 -8.14
CA GLY A 230 0.58 15.65 -8.05
C GLY A 230 -0.56 15.50 -9.06
N PRO A 231 -1.47 14.53 -8.84
CA PRO A 231 -2.44 14.11 -9.86
C PRO A 231 -3.48 15.20 -10.21
N TYR A 232 -3.73 16.16 -9.33
CA TYR A 232 -4.70 17.24 -9.55
C TYR A 232 -4.08 18.49 -10.19
N ALA A 233 -2.78 18.48 -10.48
CA ALA A 233 -2.10 19.57 -11.13
C ALA A 233 -2.37 19.59 -12.65
N PRO A 234 -2.44 20.78 -13.28
CA PRO A 234 -2.50 20.87 -14.74
C PRO A 234 -1.33 20.13 -15.42
N PRO A 235 -1.50 19.61 -16.65
CA PRO A 235 -2.62 19.85 -17.56
C PRO A 235 -3.78 18.85 -17.42
N VAL A 236 -3.72 17.90 -16.50
CA VAL A 236 -4.75 16.87 -16.34
C VAL A 236 -6.05 17.52 -15.87
N ASP A 237 -7.15 17.26 -16.58
CA ASP A 237 -8.48 17.61 -16.08
C ASP A 237 -8.80 16.64 -14.92
N PRO A 238 -9.13 17.13 -13.72
CA PRO A 238 -9.43 16.27 -12.60
C PRO A 238 -10.61 15.32 -12.82
N ARG A 239 -11.47 15.59 -13.82
CA ARG A 239 -12.55 14.69 -14.25
C ARG A 239 -12.06 13.50 -15.07
N ASP A 240 -10.86 13.59 -15.64
CA ASP A 240 -10.19 12.50 -16.36
C ASP A 240 -9.33 11.64 -15.42
N LEU A 241 -9.31 11.95 -14.12
CA LEU A 241 -8.62 11.12 -13.13
C LEU A 241 -9.30 9.75 -13.00
N PRO A 242 -8.52 8.71 -12.69
CA PRO A 242 -9.08 7.40 -12.38
C PRO A 242 -10.01 7.51 -11.16
N MET A 243 -10.97 6.60 -11.05
CA MET A 243 -11.90 6.51 -9.93
C MET A 243 -11.35 5.61 -8.82
N ASP A 244 -10.08 5.76 -8.46
CA ASP A 244 -9.38 4.74 -7.65
C ASP A 244 -9.98 4.60 -6.24
N GLN A 245 -10.49 5.68 -5.64
CA GLN A 245 -11.12 5.59 -4.30
C GLN A 245 -12.48 4.89 -4.36
N HIS A 246 -13.29 5.21 -5.38
CA HIS A 246 -14.53 4.48 -5.66
C HIS A 246 -14.28 2.98 -5.85
N VAL A 247 -13.24 2.64 -6.61
CA VAL A 247 -12.83 1.25 -6.84
C VAL A 247 -12.39 0.58 -5.54
N LEU A 248 -11.51 1.21 -4.75
CA LEU A 248 -11.06 0.63 -3.49
C LEU A 248 -12.22 0.43 -2.51
N ASN A 249 -13.14 1.40 -2.40
CA ASN A 249 -14.32 1.25 -1.55
C ASN A 249 -15.18 0.06 -1.98
N HIS A 250 -15.44 -0.08 -3.29
CA HIS A 250 -16.16 -1.25 -3.81
C HIS A 250 -15.43 -2.55 -3.48
N ILE A 251 -14.12 -2.61 -3.73
CA ILE A 251 -13.31 -3.80 -3.42
C ILE A 251 -13.44 -4.15 -1.93
N PHE A 252 -13.29 -3.18 -1.03
CA PHE A 252 -13.31 -3.43 0.41
C PHE A 252 -14.69 -3.85 0.94
N GLU A 253 -15.77 -3.35 0.36
CA GLU A 253 -17.14 -3.68 0.77
C GLU A 253 -17.67 -4.96 0.09
N CYS A 254 -17.17 -5.31 -1.09
CA CYS A 254 -17.70 -6.45 -1.86
C CYS A 254 -17.54 -7.78 -1.13
N ARG A 255 -18.52 -8.68 -1.34
CA ARG A 255 -18.57 -9.95 -0.63
C ARG A 255 -17.39 -10.86 -0.98
N ARG A 256 -16.86 -10.78 -2.20
CA ARG A 256 -15.74 -11.61 -2.66
C ARG A 256 -14.46 -11.27 -1.91
N TRP A 257 -14.17 -9.99 -1.67
CA TRP A 257 -13.06 -9.53 -0.85
C TRP A 257 -13.21 -10.00 0.60
N ARG A 258 -14.39 -9.79 1.19
CA ARG A 258 -14.69 -10.22 2.57
C ARG A 258 -14.54 -11.74 2.75
N ARG A 259 -15.05 -12.54 1.80
CA ARG A 259 -14.90 -14.02 1.81
C ARG A 259 -13.44 -14.46 1.71
N MET A 260 -12.66 -13.77 0.90
CA MET A 260 -11.24 -14.08 0.76
C MET A 260 -10.50 -13.91 2.10
N TRP A 261 -10.74 -12.80 2.80
CA TRP A 261 -10.16 -12.55 4.11
C TRP A 261 -10.73 -13.45 5.21
N ALA A 262 -12.00 -13.80 5.13
CA ALA A 262 -12.60 -14.80 6.01
C ALA A 262 -11.90 -16.17 5.90
N GLY A 263 -11.56 -16.59 4.67
CA GLY A 263 -10.73 -17.78 4.46
C GLY A 263 -9.36 -17.69 5.14
N ALA A 264 -8.73 -16.52 5.09
CA ALA A 264 -7.48 -16.26 5.80
C ALA A 264 -7.63 -16.29 7.33
N MET A 265 -8.72 -15.73 7.87
CA MET A 265 -9.02 -15.79 9.32
C MET A 265 -9.16 -17.22 9.80
N LYS A 266 -9.94 -18.03 9.07
CA LYS A 266 -10.14 -19.46 9.34
C LYS A 266 -8.83 -20.24 9.28
N MET A 267 -8.00 -19.97 8.27
CA MET A 267 -6.68 -20.55 8.13
C MET A 267 -5.77 -20.22 9.33
N VAL A 268 -5.83 -18.99 9.83
CA VAL A 268 -4.98 -18.51 10.93
C VAL A 268 -5.43 -19.07 12.28
N SER A 269 -6.76 -19.12 12.51
CA SER A 269 -7.37 -19.53 13.77
C SER A 269 -7.49 -21.04 13.93
N GLY A 270 -7.77 -21.76 12.84
CA GLY A 270 -8.26 -23.15 12.87
C GLY A 270 -9.68 -23.31 13.43
N ASP A 271 -10.41 -22.22 13.69
CA ASP A 271 -11.81 -22.24 14.16
C ASP A 271 -12.72 -21.88 12.98
N GLU A 272 -13.70 -22.74 12.69
CA GLU A 272 -14.69 -22.55 11.62
C GLU A 272 -15.53 -21.28 11.81
N ARG A 273 -15.73 -20.84 13.05
CA ARG A 273 -16.49 -19.61 13.36
C ARG A 273 -15.72 -18.34 13.04
N ASP A 274 -14.39 -18.39 13.11
CA ASP A 274 -13.52 -17.27 12.77
C ASP A 274 -13.41 -17.21 11.23
N GLY A 275 -14.41 -16.61 10.58
CA GLY A 275 -14.57 -16.61 9.12
C GLY A 275 -16.03 -16.58 8.66
N GLU A 276 -16.98 -16.58 9.60
CA GLU A 276 -18.35 -16.22 9.29
C GLU A 276 -18.40 -14.72 8.97
N ILE A 277 -18.93 -14.39 7.79
CA ILE A 277 -19.16 -13.00 7.36
C ILE A 277 -20.64 -12.79 7.11
N GLU A 278 -21.12 -11.61 7.50
CA GLU A 278 -22.49 -11.21 7.21
C GLU A 278 -22.71 -10.97 5.72
N LEU A 279 -23.97 -11.02 5.29
CA LEU A 279 -24.34 -10.69 3.92
C LEU A 279 -24.04 -9.23 3.61
N ASP A 280 -24.45 -8.32 4.49
CA ASP A 280 -24.16 -6.89 4.39
C ASP A 280 -22.85 -6.54 5.11
N ALA A 281 -22.03 -5.69 4.49
CA ALA A 281 -20.80 -5.18 5.10
C ALA A 281 -21.09 -4.25 6.30
N ASN A 282 -22.26 -3.60 6.33
CA ASN A 282 -22.66 -2.70 7.41
C ASN A 282 -23.07 -3.45 8.70
N GLU A 283 -23.43 -4.72 8.57
CA GLU A 283 -23.82 -5.59 9.68
C GLU A 283 -22.62 -6.34 10.28
N GLU A 284 -21.45 -6.26 9.63
CA GLU A 284 -20.26 -6.96 10.07
C GLU A 284 -19.79 -6.48 11.45
N ASP A 285 -19.55 -7.44 12.35
CA ASP A 285 -18.99 -7.17 13.66
C ASP A 285 -17.66 -6.40 13.55
N TRP A 286 -17.51 -5.38 14.40
CA TRP A 286 -16.36 -4.48 14.34
C TRP A 286 -15.03 -5.21 14.57
N ARG A 287 -14.99 -6.32 15.31
CA ARG A 287 -13.76 -7.11 15.48
C ARG A 287 -13.42 -7.86 14.21
N THR A 288 -14.41 -8.45 13.55
CA THR A 288 -14.21 -9.11 12.25
C THR A 288 -13.69 -8.13 11.22
N ARG A 289 -14.30 -6.94 11.13
CA ARG A 289 -13.80 -5.84 10.29
C ARG A 289 -12.37 -5.46 10.65
N LEU A 290 -12.11 -5.11 11.92
CA LEU A 290 -10.78 -4.71 12.38
C LEU A 290 -9.73 -5.79 12.09
N TRP A 291 -10.08 -7.05 12.21
CA TRP A 291 -9.18 -8.16 11.93
C TRP A 291 -8.81 -8.23 10.44
N ARG A 292 -9.78 -8.02 9.54
CA ARG A 292 -9.51 -7.89 8.11
C ARG A 292 -8.58 -6.71 7.83
N GLU A 293 -8.91 -5.52 8.36
CA GLU A 293 -8.10 -4.31 8.14
C GLU A 293 -6.66 -4.50 8.69
N ALA A 294 -6.52 -5.13 9.85
CA ALA A 294 -5.22 -5.45 10.45
C ALA A 294 -4.39 -6.40 9.58
N PHE A 295 -5.01 -7.36 8.91
CA PHE A 295 -4.32 -8.23 7.95
C PHE A 295 -3.92 -7.48 6.68
N MET A 296 -4.80 -6.65 6.12
CA MET A 296 -4.53 -5.86 4.92
C MET A 296 -3.36 -4.89 5.12
N THR A 297 -3.26 -4.32 6.31
CA THR A 297 -2.17 -3.39 6.67
C THR A 297 -0.80 -4.06 6.81
N GLN A 298 -0.67 -5.38 6.62
CA GLN A 298 0.63 -6.06 6.66
C GLN A 298 1.47 -5.92 5.38
N GLY A 299 0.97 -5.18 4.39
CA GLY A 299 1.68 -4.87 3.15
C GLY A 299 1.88 -6.11 2.28
N LEU A 300 2.92 -6.09 1.44
CA LEU A 300 3.17 -7.08 0.39
C LEU A 300 3.21 -8.50 0.95
N TRP A 301 3.96 -8.70 2.03
CA TRP A 301 4.17 -10.02 2.58
C TRP A 301 2.96 -10.52 3.38
N GLY A 302 2.12 -9.61 3.90
CA GLY A 302 0.84 -9.94 4.52
C GLY A 302 -0.15 -10.59 3.55
N MET A 303 -0.09 -10.19 2.28
CA MET A 303 -0.99 -10.70 1.24
C MET A 303 -0.79 -12.19 0.92
N GLN A 304 0.27 -12.82 1.43
CA GLN A 304 0.41 -14.29 1.43
C GLN A 304 -0.79 -14.98 2.07
N LEU A 305 -1.41 -14.35 3.09
CA LEU A 305 -2.53 -14.93 3.83
C LEU A 305 -3.74 -15.21 2.95
N VAL A 306 -3.89 -14.45 1.88
CA VAL A 306 -5.00 -14.63 0.93
C VAL A 306 -4.54 -15.30 -0.35
N THR A 307 -3.30 -15.11 -0.79
CA THR A 307 -2.81 -15.61 -2.09
C THR A 307 -2.24 -17.01 -2.05
N LEU A 308 -1.74 -17.47 -0.91
CA LEU A 308 -1.08 -18.76 -0.74
C LEU A 308 -1.88 -19.70 0.18
N PRO A 309 -1.76 -21.02 -0.02
CA PRO A 309 -2.28 -21.99 0.95
C PRO A 309 -1.43 -22.00 2.23
N ALA A 310 -2.03 -22.45 3.34
CA ALA A 310 -1.48 -22.35 4.69
C ALA A 310 -0.05 -22.89 4.84
N GLU A 311 0.26 -23.99 4.16
CA GLU A 311 1.55 -24.66 4.19
C GLU A 311 2.67 -23.90 3.46
N GLN A 312 2.31 -22.96 2.58
CA GLN A 312 3.26 -22.11 1.83
C GLN A 312 3.41 -20.71 2.42
N VAL A 313 2.49 -20.28 3.29
CA VAL A 313 2.63 -19.01 4.00
C VAL A 313 3.82 -19.09 4.95
N ASP A 314 4.71 -18.09 4.88
CA ASP A 314 5.82 -18.00 5.82
C ASP A 314 5.31 -17.94 7.27
N LYS A 315 5.86 -18.84 8.10
CA LYS A 315 5.51 -19.03 9.51
C LYS A 315 5.55 -17.73 10.32
N LYS A 316 6.43 -16.79 9.97
CA LYS A 316 6.50 -15.46 10.59
C LYS A 316 5.18 -14.71 10.44
N TRP A 317 4.58 -14.74 9.24
CA TRP A 317 3.35 -14.02 8.95
C TRP A 317 2.12 -14.72 9.53
N LEU A 318 2.10 -16.06 9.57
CA LEU A 318 1.08 -16.80 10.33
C LEU A 318 1.14 -16.48 11.83
N ALA A 319 2.35 -16.45 12.41
CA ALA A 319 2.52 -16.09 13.82
C ALA A 319 2.07 -14.65 14.10
N LYS A 320 2.42 -13.71 13.21
CA LYS A 320 1.97 -12.31 13.28
C LYS A 320 0.45 -12.21 13.21
N ALA A 321 -0.18 -12.92 12.28
CA ALA A 321 -1.62 -12.94 12.11
C ALA A 321 -2.35 -13.50 13.36
N ARG A 322 -1.81 -14.56 13.97
CA ARG A 322 -2.32 -15.09 15.25
C ARG A 322 -2.17 -14.10 16.39
N TRP A 323 -1.03 -13.41 16.45
CA TRP A 323 -0.81 -12.37 17.46
C TRP A 323 -1.82 -11.22 17.33
N MET A 324 -2.15 -10.78 16.10
CA MET A 324 -3.17 -9.75 15.87
C MET A 324 -4.54 -10.16 16.34
N ARG A 325 -4.98 -11.37 15.96
CA ARG A 325 -6.24 -11.95 16.43
C ARG A 325 -6.34 -11.91 17.95
N GLU A 326 -5.26 -12.30 18.62
CA GLU A 326 -5.22 -12.29 20.08
C GLU A 326 -5.32 -10.87 20.65
N GLN A 327 -4.62 -9.88 20.08
CA GLN A 327 -4.74 -8.49 20.55
C GLN A 327 -6.15 -7.94 20.33
N ILE A 328 -6.77 -8.21 19.17
CA ILE A 328 -8.12 -7.76 18.86
C ILE A 328 -9.14 -8.35 19.85
N ARG A 329 -8.96 -9.60 20.28
CA ARG A 329 -9.85 -10.25 21.26
C ARG A 329 -9.81 -9.60 22.64
N LYS A 330 -8.67 -9.01 23.02
CA LYS A 330 -8.54 -8.30 24.30
C LYS A 330 -9.22 -6.93 24.31
N LEU A 331 -9.42 -6.33 23.12
CA LEU A 331 -10.07 -5.04 23.00
C LEU A 331 -11.52 -5.12 23.49
N GLN A 332 -11.90 -4.15 24.33
CA GLN A 332 -13.25 -4.06 24.89
C GLN A 332 -14.25 -3.44 23.91
N GLY A 333 -13.76 -2.62 22.97
CA GLY A 333 -14.54 -1.95 21.94
C GLY A 333 -13.65 -1.54 20.76
N PRO A 334 -14.25 -0.97 19.69
CA PRO A 334 -13.50 -0.46 18.56
C PRO A 334 -12.57 0.67 18.98
N PHE A 335 -11.55 0.94 18.18
CA PHE A 335 -10.70 2.11 18.37
C PHE A 335 -11.50 3.41 18.27
N GLU A 336 -11.00 4.44 18.95
CA GLU A 336 -11.61 5.76 18.96
C GLU A 336 -11.78 6.31 17.53
N MET A 337 -12.89 7.00 17.30
CA MET A 337 -13.21 7.65 16.04
C MET A 337 -13.04 9.15 16.21
N SER A 338 -12.21 9.77 15.37
CA SER A 338 -12.06 11.21 15.28
C SER A 338 -12.99 11.77 14.21
N GLN A 339 -13.69 12.85 14.53
CA GLN A 339 -14.51 13.59 13.58
C GLN A 339 -13.61 14.50 12.76
N ILE A 340 -13.56 14.30 11.44
CA ILE A 340 -12.73 15.14 10.56
C ILE A 340 -13.43 16.46 10.22
N ASN A 341 -14.74 16.56 10.50
CA ASN A 341 -15.52 17.77 10.27
C ASN A 341 -16.72 17.91 11.20
N GLU A 342 -17.20 19.14 11.37
CA GLU A 342 -18.40 19.46 12.14
C GLU A 342 -19.69 19.31 11.30
N ILE A 343 -19.58 19.31 9.96
CA ILE A 343 -20.73 19.42 9.05
C ILE A 343 -21.27 18.06 8.60
N CYS A 344 -20.41 17.11 8.19
CA CYS A 344 -20.85 15.80 7.70
C CYS A 344 -20.76 14.69 8.76
N HIS A 345 -20.19 14.98 9.93
CA HIS A 345 -19.93 14.05 11.03
C HIS A 345 -19.29 12.72 10.55
N ILE A 346 -18.30 12.81 9.66
CA ILE A 346 -17.57 11.62 9.19
C ILE A 346 -16.52 11.26 10.23
N GLY A 347 -16.74 10.14 10.90
CA GLY A 347 -15.78 9.54 11.82
C GLY A 347 -14.73 8.73 11.08
N VAL A 348 -13.45 8.95 11.40
CA VAL A 348 -12.32 8.12 10.97
C VAL A 348 -11.58 7.61 12.19
N SER A 349 -11.20 6.34 12.15
CA SER A 349 -10.50 5.73 13.28
C SER A 349 -9.15 6.38 13.52
N VAL A 350 -8.74 6.48 14.79
CA VAL A 350 -7.37 6.89 15.13
C VAL A 350 -6.34 5.88 14.62
N ALA A 351 -6.72 4.59 14.55
CA ALA A 351 -5.93 3.52 13.96
C ALA A 351 -6.14 3.44 12.43
N PRO A 352 -5.21 2.83 11.67
CA PRO A 352 -5.38 2.65 10.23
C PRO A 352 -6.67 1.88 9.89
N ASP A 353 -7.55 2.47 9.08
CA ASP A 353 -8.79 1.84 8.62
C ASP A 353 -8.98 2.11 7.12
N PRO A 354 -8.27 1.37 6.24
CA PRO A 354 -8.23 1.69 4.82
C PRO A 354 -9.62 1.67 4.17
N SER A 355 -10.53 0.82 4.66
CA SER A 355 -11.91 0.78 4.19
C SER A 355 -12.65 2.08 4.43
N ILE A 356 -12.65 2.59 5.66
CA ILE A 356 -13.29 3.87 5.98
C ILE A 356 -12.54 5.05 5.34
N GLU A 357 -11.22 5.01 5.34
CA GLU A 357 -10.37 6.09 4.83
C GLU A 357 -10.52 6.30 3.31
N ALA A 358 -10.62 5.22 2.52
CA ALA A 358 -10.97 5.29 1.10
C ALA A 358 -12.39 5.83 0.87
N ALA A 359 -13.30 5.61 1.83
CA ALA A 359 -14.70 6.04 1.73
C ALA A 359 -14.94 7.52 2.06
N VAL A 360 -14.03 8.16 2.82
CA VAL A 360 -14.25 9.52 3.37
C VAL A 360 -14.61 10.52 2.28
N CYS A 361 -13.89 10.48 1.16
CA CYS A 361 -14.08 11.46 0.09
C CYS A 361 -15.40 11.32 -0.66
N MET A 362 -15.95 10.11 -0.74
CA MET A 362 -17.24 9.89 -1.38
C MET A 362 -18.40 10.23 -0.44
N ARG A 363 -18.29 9.83 0.83
CA ARG A 363 -19.34 10.05 1.85
C ARG A 363 -19.55 11.53 2.15
N GLY A 364 -18.49 12.33 2.10
CA GLY A 364 -18.57 13.78 2.29
C GLY A 364 -19.34 14.50 1.21
N ARG A 365 -19.32 13.98 -0.04
CA ARG A 365 -19.97 14.62 -1.18
C ARG A 365 -21.45 14.27 -1.30
N LEU A 366 -21.85 13.04 -1.01
CA LEU A 366 -23.27 12.65 -1.04
C LEU A 366 -24.13 13.40 0.00
N ARG A 367 -23.51 13.91 1.07
CA ARG A 367 -24.17 14.75 2.09
C ARG A 367 -24.06 16.24 1.82
N TRP A 368 -23.37 16.65 0.76
CA TRP A 368 -23.10 18.05 0.46
C TRP A 368 -23.50 18.35 -0.99
N ASP A 369 -24.70 18.91 -1.16
CA ASP A 369 -25.09 19.57 -2.40
C ASP A 369 -24.64 21.04 -2.32
N PRO A 370 -23.85 21.57 -3.28
CA PRO A 370 -23.53 23.00 -3.33
C PRO A 370 -24.77 23.91 -3.39
N SER A 371 -25.95 23.39 -3.74
CA SER A 371 -27.21 24.14 -3.63
C SER A 371 -27.64 24.41 -2.20
N ASP A 372 -27.14 23.64 -1.23
CA ASP A 372 -27.43 23.79 0.20
C ASP A 372 -26.46 24.77 0.90
N SER A 373 -25.45 25.29 0.18
CA SER A 373 -24.54 26.34 0.67
C SER A 373 -24.89 27.72 0.11
N SER A 374 -26.17 28.09 0.12
CA SER A 374 -26.58 29.49 0.02
C SER A 374 -26.75 30.06 1.41
N ASP A 375 -25.66 30.61 1.96
CA ASP A 375 -25.64 31.72 2.93
C ASP A 375 -24.27 32.41 2.92
#